data_AF-A0A9E5W970-F1
#
_entry.id   AF-A0A9E5W970-F1
#
_cell.length_a   1.000
_cell.length_b   1.000
_cell.length_c   1.000
_cell.angle_alpha   90.00
_cell.angle_beta   90.00
_cell.angle_gamma   90.00
#
_symmetry.space_group_name_H-M   'P 1'
#
loop_
_entity.id
_entity.type
_entity.pdbx_description
1 polymer ?
#
loop_
_entity_poly.entity_id
_entity_poly.type
_entity_poly.pdbx_seq_one_letter_code
_entity_poly.pdbx_strand_id
1 'polypeptide(L)'
;MRNTMDKKKILKKLFWDRNVDMDYMSGLLQGKPELVPGDRIDLHRRFLTSFDWYTVLKFFSTTTLRKEVLDEKVICRLFPKELRDRYRYARKILSK
;
A
#
# COMPACT_ATOMS: atom_id res chain seq x y z
N MET A 1 6.32 20.50 8.77
CA MET A 1 5.62 20.19 7.51
C MET A 1 6.59 19.62 6.46
N ARG A 2 7.05 18.36 6.59
CA ARG A 2 8.04 17.75 5.65
C ARG A 2 7.49 16.63 4.74
N ASN A 3 6.20 16.31 4.79
CA ASN A 3 5.73 14.95 4.42
C ASN A 3 4.92 14.83 3.10
N THR A 4 4.58 15.93 2.42
CA THR A 4 3.69 15.90 1.24
C THR A 4 4.44 15.76 -0.09
N MET A 5 5.63 16.36 -0.22
CA MET A 5 6.43 16.26 -1.45
C MET A 5 7.00 14.86 -1.67
N ASP A 6 7.31 14.12 -0.61
CA ASP A 6 7.81 12.75 -0.69
C ASP A 6 6.74 11.77 -1.17
N LYS A 7 5.49 11.95 -0.72
CA LYS A 7 4.36 11.07 -1.09
C LYS A 7 4.06 11.11 -2.59
N LYS A 8 3.98 12.30 -3.21
CA LYS A 8 3.73 12.41 -4.65
C LYS A 8 4.86 11.80 -5.49
N LYS A 9 6.13 12.01 -5.09
CA LYS A 9 7.28 11.38 -5.76
C LYS A 9 7.23 9.86 -5.67
N ILE A 10 6.84 9.34 -4.52
CA ILE A 10 6.73 7.90 -4.27
C ILE A 10 5.59 7.28 -5.04
N LEU A 11 4.43 7.94 -5.10
CA LEU A 11 3.33 7.49 -5.95
C LEU A 11 3.74 7.49 -7.43
N LYS A 12 4.53 8.48 -7.90
CA LYS A 12 5.03 8.48 -9.29
C LYS A 12 5.93 7.29 -9.56
N LYS A 13 6.79 6.93 -8.60
CA LYS A 13 7.59 5.69 -8.67
C LYS A 13 6.74 4.43 -8.61
N LEU A 14 5.60 4.46 -7.93
CA LEU A 14 4.73 3.30 -7.76
C LEU A 14 3.87 3.00 -8.99
N PHE A 15 3.52 4.04 -9.75
CA PHE A 15 2.66 3.97 -10.93
C PHE A 15 3.36 4.47 -12.19
N TRP A 16 4.69 4.35 -12.25
CA TRP A 16 5.47 4.78 -13.41
C TRP A 16 5.04 4.07 -14.71
N ASP A 17 4.49 2.86 -14.58
CA ASP A 17 4.00 1.99 -15.64
C ASP A 17 2.54 2.24 -16.03
N ARG A 18 1.84 3.16 -15.37
CA ARG A 18 0.40 3.41 -15.60
C ARG A 18 0.08 4.89 -15.71
N ASN A 19 -0.89 5.20 -16.56
CA ASN A 19 -1.49 6.53 -16.58
C ASN A 19 -2.57 6.61 -15.49
N VAL A 20 -2.22 7.15 -14.32
CA VAL A 20 -3.13 7.32 -13.17
C VAL A 20 -3.20 8.78 -12.75
N ASP A 21 -4.36 9.18 -12.24
CA ASP A 21 -4.51 10.48 -11.58
C ASP A 21 -3.78 10.48 -10.23
N MET A 22 -2.68 11.22 -10.18
CA MET A 22 -1.82 11.31 -9.00
C MET A 22 -2.49 11.99 -7.80
N ASP A 23 -3.41 12.92 -8.04
CA ASP A 23 -4.14 13.61 -6.98
C ASP A 23 -5.23 12.69 -6.40
N TYR A 24 -5.89 11.91 -7.26
CA TYR A 24 -6.76 10.83 -6.82
C TYR A 24 -6.01 9.78 -5.99
N MET A 25 -4.88 9.25 -6.48
CA MET A 25 -4.09 8.25 -5.73
C MET A 25 -3.54 8.80 -4.42
N SER A 26 -3.13 10.07 -4.41
CA SER A 26 -2.74 10.75 -3.17
C SER A 26 -3.91 10.90 -2.21
N GLY A 27 -5.10 11.21 -2.71
CA GLY A 27 -6.33 11.24 -1.92
C GLY A 27 -6.66 9.88 -1.31
N LEU A 28 -6.54 8.82 -2.10
CA LEU A 28 -6.79 7.45 -1.66
C LEU A 28 -5.87 7.03 -0.52
N LEU A 29 -4.57 7.36 -0.64
CA LEU A 29 -3.56 7.16 0.41
C LEU A 29 -3.87 7.96 1.69
N GLN A 30 -4.58 9.08 1.59
CA GLN A 30 -5.02 9.90 2.73
C GLN A 30 -6.34 9.42 3.33
N GLY A 31 -6.92 8.33 2.84
CA GLY A 31 -8.19 7.79 3.33
C GLY A 31 -9.43 8.39 2.67
N LYS A 32 -9.28 9.16 1.58
CA LYS A 32 -10.45 9.57 0.77
C LYS A 32 -11.12 8.32 0.16
N PRO A 33 -12.44 8.35 -0.07
CA PRO A 33 -13.15 7.23 -0.68
C PRO A 33 -12.54 6.87 -2.05
N GLU A 34 -12.52 5.57 -2.35
CA GLU A 34 -12.15 5.13 -3.70
C GLU A 34 -13.28 5.43 -4.68
N LEU A 35 -12.93 5.86 -5.88
CA LEU A 35 -13.88 6.09 -6.97
C LEU A 35 -14.16 4.79 -7.72
N VAL A 36 -13.14 3.94 -7.87
CA VAL A 36 -13.25 2.63 -8.49
C VAL A 36 -13.02 1.54 -7.45
N PRO A 37 -13.94 0.57 -7.32
CA PRO A 37 -13.80 -0.53 -6.37
C PRO A 37 -12.49 -1.30 -6.57
N GLY A 38 -11.70 -1.41 -5.49
CA GLY A 38 -10.46 -2.17 -5.49
C GLY A 38 -9.19 -1.38 -5.86
N ASP A 39 -9.30 -0.09 -6.17
CA ASP A 39 -8.12 0.77 -6.34
C ASP A 39 -7.28 0.83 -5.07
N ARG A 40 -7.93 0.85 -3.89
CA ARG A 40 -7.21 0.82 -2.61
C ARG A 40 -6.42 -0.46 -2.45
N ILE A 41 -6.99 -1.58 -2.90
CA ILE A 41 -6.33 -2.88 -2.87
C ILE A 41 -5.13 -2.89 -3.82
N ASP A 42 -5.26 -2.37 -5.05
CA ASP A 42 -4.14 -2.29 -6.00
C ASP A 42 -3.03 -1.36 -5.49
N LEU A 43 -3.39 -0.21 -4.90
CA LEU A 43 -2.47 0.71 -4.26
C LEU A 43 -1.64 0.01 -3.18
N HIS A 44 -2.31 -0.64 -2.22
CA HIS A 44 -1.62 -1.35 -1.13
C HIS A 44 -0.78 -2.51 -1.66
N ARG A 45 -1.29 -3.28 -2.61
CA ARG A 45 -0.55 -4.38 -3.25
C ARG A 45 0.75 -3.88 -3.88
N ARG A 46 0.68 -2.77 -4.62
CA ARG A 46 1.85 -2.15 -5.23
C ARG A 46 2.83 -1.68 -4.17
N PHE A 47 2.37 -1.06 -3.09
CA PHE A 47 3.26 -0.67 -1.98
C PHE A 47 4.04 -1.86 -1.42
N LEU A 48 3.36 -2.99 -1.17
CA LEU A 48 3.99 -4.22 -0.65
C LEU A 48 4.92 -4.91 -1.66
N THR A 49 4.76 -4.63 -2.95
CA THR A 49 5.58 -5.23 -4.01
C THR A 49 6.79 -4.37 -4.35
N SER A 50 6.65 -3.05 -4.30
CA SER A 50 7.65 -2.10 -4.78
C SER A 50 8.57 -1.55 -3.69
N PHE A 51 8.19 -1.66 -2.41
CA PHE A 51 8.96 -1.10 -1.30
C PHE A 51 9.32 -2.14 -0.26
N ASP A 52 10.47 -1.92 0.40
CA ASP A 52 10.86 -2.69 1.57
C ASP A 52 9.94 -2.42 2.76
N TRP A 53 9.98 -3.31 3.74
CA TRP A 53 9.11 -3.27 4.91
C TRP A 53 9.24 -1.97 5.72
N TYR A 54 10.45 -1.44 5.92
CA TYR A 54 10.65 -0.21 6.69
C TYR A 54 10.06 1.00 5.98
N THR A 55 10.15 1.02 4.65
CA THR A 55 9.49 2.04 3.84
C THR A 55 7.98 1.96 4.01
N VAL A 56 7.36 0.78 3.89
CA VAL A 56 5.92 0.59 4.11
C VAL A 56 5.48 1.10 5.50
N LEU A 57 6.23 0.77 6.55
CA LEU A 57 5.94 1.22 7.92
C LEU A 57 5.96 2.75 8.10
N LYS A 58 6.71 3.49 7.26
CA LYS A 58 6.73 4.96 7.29
C LYS A 58 5.48 5.57 6.65
N PHE A 59 4.78 4.86 5.76
CA PHE A 59 3.62 5.40 5.04
C PHE A 59 2.30 5.16 5.75
N PHE A 60 2.18 4.02 6.44
CA PHE A 60 0.91 3.58 7.01
C PHE A 60 0.97 3.57 8.52
N SER A 61 -0.08 4.10 9.16
CA SER A 61 -0.28 3.90 10.59
C SER A 61 -0.42 2.42 10.91
N THR A 62 -0.10 1.99 12.13
CA THR A 62 -0.29 0.60 12.56
C THR A 62 -1.72 0.11 12.37
N THR A 63 -2.71 0.98 12.58
CA THR A 63 -4.13 0.68 12.35
C THR A 63 -4.42 0.44 10.87
N THR A 64 -4.01 1.34 9.98
CA THR A 64 -4.21 1.20 8.52
C THR A 64 -3.47 -0.02 7.98
N LEU A 65 -2.25 -0.26 8.49
CA LEU A 65 -1.43 -1.39 8.10
C LEU A 65 -2.14 -2.72 8.42
N ARG A 66 -2.65 -2.87 9.65
CA ARG A 66 -3.35 -4.08 10.10
C ARG A 66 -4.69 -4.29 9.39
N LYS A 67 -5.48 -3.22 9.21
CA LYS A 67 -6.87 -3.32 8.70
C LYS A 67 -6.97 -3.33 7.18
N GLU A 68 -6.07 -2.63 6.48
CA GLU A 68 -6.22 -2.39 5.04
C GLU A 68 -5.04 -2.93 4.23
N VAL A 69 -3.80 -2.65 4.64
CA VAL A 69 -2.62 -2.99 3.83
C VAL A 69 -2.31 -4.49 3.89
N LEU A 70 -2.37 -5.08 5.09
CA LEU A 70 -2.16 -6.51 5.33
C LEU A 70 -3.46 -7.30 5.29
N ASP A 71 -4.53 -6.75 4.70
CA ASP A 71 -5.76 -7.49 4.52
C ASP A 71 -5.57 -8.65 3.53
N GLU A 72 -6.33 -9.75 3.69
CA GLU A 72 -6.19 -10.91 2.81
C GLU A 72 -6.52 -10.57 1.36
N LYS A 73 -7.44 -9.62 1.11
CA LYS A 73 -7.78 -9.14 -0.24
C LYS A 73 -6.58 -8.50 -0.96
N VAL A 74 -5.62 -7.95 -0.21
CA VAL A 74 -4.37 -7.42 -0.73
C VAL A 74 -3.33 -8.53 -0.85
N ILE A 75 -3.08 -9.25 0.25
CA ILE A 75 -2.02 -10.25 0.35
C ILE A 75 -2.21 -11.35 -0.70
N CYS A 76 -3.44 -11.82 -0.93
CA CYS A 76 -3.72 -12.91 -1.88
C CYS A 76 -3.33 -12.56 -3.33
N ARG A 77 -3.20 -11.27 -3.65
CA ARG A 77 -2.81 -10.75 -4.98
C ARG A 77 -1.30 -10.57 -5.14
N LEU A 78 -0.51 -10.83 -4.10
CA LEU A 78 0.94 -10.70 -4.15
C LEU A 78 1.59 -11.89 -4.88
N PHE A 79 2.57 -11.56 -5.71
CA PHE A 79 3.43 -12.50 -6.41
C PHE A 79 4.89 -12.07 -6.22
N PRO A 80 5.83 -13.01 -5.99
CA PRO A 80 5.65 -14.46 -5.96
C PRO A 80 5.07 -14.99 -4.63
N LYS A 81 4.86 -16.31 -4.51
CA LYS A 81 4.23 -16.94 -3.32
C LYS A 81 5.01 -16.65 -2.04
N GLU A 82 6.33 -16.58 -2.12
CA GLU A 82 7.22 -16.30 -0.99
C GLU A 82 6.94 -14.91 -0.41
N LEU A 83 6.66 -13.92 -1.26
CA LEU A 83 6.30 -12.57 -0.81
C LEU A 83 4.98 -12.58 -0.03
N ARG A 84 4.00 -13.34 -0.52
CA ARG A 84 2.71 -13.53 0.14
C ARG A 84 2.88 -14.17 1.51
N ASP A 85 3.67 -15.23 1.60
CA ASP A 85 3.89 -15.97 2.85
C ASP A 85 4.61 -15.07 3.89
N ARG A 86 5.56 -14.23 3.47
CA ARG A 86 6.19 -13.22 4.34
C ARG A 86 5.18 -12.23 4.91
N TYR A 87 4.28 -11.69 4.09
CA TYR A 87 3.29 -10.73 4.58
C TYR A 87 2.17 -11.37 5.41
N ARG A 88 1.81 -12.64 5.15
CA ARG A 88 0.94 -13.40 6.06
C ARG A 88 1.58 -13.59 7.44
N TYR A 89 2.88 -13.85 7.48
CA TYR A 89 3.62 -13.92 8.73
C TYR A 89 3.65 -12.57 9.47
N ALA A 90 3.95 -11.48 8.75
CA ALA A 90 3.91 -10.12 9.31
C ALA A 90 2.52 -9.78 9.87
N ARG A 91 1.44 -10.11 9.15
CA ARG A 91 0.06 -9.95 9.61
C ARG A 91 -0.20 -10.70 10.91
N LYS A 92 0.26 -11.96 11.03
CA LYS A 92 0.13 -12.75 12.27
C LYS A 92 0.84 -12.10 13.45
N ILE A 93 2.08 -11.63 13.26
CA ILE A 93 2.84 -10.96 14.33
C ILE A 93 2.11 -9.69 14.79
N LEU A 94 1.69 -8.88 13.82
CA LEU A 94 0.96 -7.63 14.08
C LEU A 94 -0.49 -7.85 14.48
N SER A 95 -0.99 -9.08 14.61
CA SER A 95 -2.32 -9.32 15.18
C SER A 95 -2.27 -9.59 16.68
N LYS A 96 -1.06 -9.74 17.25
CA LYS A 96 -0.82 -9.68 18.69
C LYS A 96 -0.76 -8.22 19.17
#